data_AF-A0A970RRC0-F1
#
_entry.id   AF-A0A970RRC0-F1
#
_cell.length_a   1.000
_cell.length_b   1.000
_cell.length_c   1.000
_cell.angle_alpha   90.00
_cell.angle_beta   90.00
_cell.angle_gamma   90.00
#
_symmetry.space_group_name_H-M   'P 1'
#
loop_
_entity.id
_entity.type
_entity.pdbx_description
1 polymer ?
#
loop_
_entity_poly.entity_id
_entity_poly.type
_entity_poly.pdbx_seq_one_letter_code
_entity_poly.pdbx_strand_id
1 'polypeptide(L)'
;MIAARYPMVEERLLIRQVFGKGLARGAYPVDEGILVMNVQTVYQIYSLLTDQYHNGRFVTLADLDRGFARVEYVKRGENIEEKLKSCFPQDGDAVCFAGSGIMSAHIAENDECFSDSISFAAIGQSANISNDAACKGCGMCSRKCPAGVNVKKIVKRREKDKQADISDLGAENCIHCGSCTFFAEPGKTFRSISKRSKYRKELIFMERRGRNTKQKIMQESMKLFSISGFDTVSIRTIAEAVGVGNSALYKHFRSKKEILDEIVSYSVEYYLEMGKQQMMQIHGLEDLQKACLTMFDFQTKDEWMVMFRRLLVIEQFKDPEMAAIYRKFFIDLPLRSQGDLFRQLMIKG
;
A
#
# COMPACT_ATOMS: atom_id res chain seq x y z
N MET A 1 -6.00 -2.03 -31.25
CA MET A 1 -6.62 -2.83 -30.16
C MET A 1 -5.54 -3.28 -29.19
N ILE A 2 -5.75 -3.08 -27.89
CA ILE A 2 -4.84 -3.57 -26.85
C ILE A 2 -5.05 -5.08 -26.72
N ALA A 3 -3.97 -5.86 -26.76
CA ALA A 3 -4.09 -7.31 -26.61
C ALA A 3 -4.57 -7.66 -25.19
N ALA A 4 -5.65 -8.45 -25.10
CA ALA A 4 -6.18 -8.98 -23.84
C ALA A 4 -5.18 -9.99 -23.23
N ARG A 5 -4.19 -9.48 -22.50
CA ARG A 5 -3.13 -10.26 -21.87
C ARG A 5 -2.97 -9.81 -20.44
N TYR A 6 -2.78 -10.75 -19.54
CA TYR A 6 -2.40 -10.43 -18.17
C TYR A 6 -0.90 -10.05 -18.09
N PRO A 7 -0.50 -9.03 -17.32
CA PRO A 7 -1.27 -8.08 -16.50
C PRO A 7 -1.40 -6.69 -17.18
N MET A 8 -1.80 -6.61 -18.45
CA MET A 8 -1.77 -5.37 -19.24
C MET A 8 -2.76 -4.28 -18.76
N VAL A 9 -3.59 -4.60 -17.76
CA VAL A 9 -4.53 -3.67 -17.11
C VAL A 9 -3.84 -2.85 -16.00
N GLU A 10 -2.59 -3.19 -15.62
CA GLU A 10 -1.80 -2.34 -14.74
C GLU A 10 -1.58 -0.96 -15.40
N GLU A 11 -1.76 0.10 -14.62
CA GLU A 11 -1.86 1.48 -15.10
C GLU A 11 -0.70 1.90 -16.01
N ARG A 12 0.55 1.61 -15.61
CA ARG A 12 1.73 1.98 -16.40
C ARG A 12 1.89 1.14 -17.65
N LEU A 13 1.56 -0.16 -17.59
CA LEU A 13 1.57 -1.02 -18.77
C LEU A 13 0.49 -0.61 -19.77
N LEU A 14 -0.69 -0.22 -19.29
CA LEU A 14 -1.80 0.25 -20.10
C LEU A 14 -1.40 1.55 -20.83
N ILE A 15 -0.88 2.54 -20.10
CA ILE A 15 -0.39 3.80 -20.67
C ILE A 15 0.66 3.53 -21.75
N ARG A 16 1.63 2.66 -21.46
CA ARG A 16 2.68 2.30 -22.43
C ARG A 16 2.12 1.67 -23.70
N GLN A 17 1.07 0.85 -23.61
CA GLN A 17 0.43 0.26 -24.79
C GLN A 17 -0.36 1.28 -25.60
N VAL A 18 -1.10 2.16 -24.93
CA VAL A 18 -1.97 3.15 -25.58
C VAL A 18 -1.13 4.22 -26.28
N PHE A 19 -0.15 4.78 -25.58
CA PHE A 19 0.65 5.91 -26.06
C PHE A 19 1.97 5.50 -26.74
N GLY A 20 2.32 4.20 -26.71
CA GLY A 20 3.59 3.68 -27.25
C GLY A 20 4.84 4.09 -26.45
N LYS A 21 4.70 4.95 -25.44
CA LYS A 21 5.77 5.43 -24.55
C LYS A 21 5.37 5.18 -23.10
N GLY A 22 6.32 4.70 -22.30
CA GLY A 22 6.12 4.49 -20.87
C GLY A 22 6.39 5.76 -20.06
N LEU A 23 5.83 5.82 -18.86
CA LEU A 23 6.12 6.90 -17.91
C LEU A 23 7.58 6.83 -17.42
N ALA A 24 8.16 8.00 -17.16
CA ALA A 24 9.46 8.10 -16.52
C ALA A 24 9.44 7.44 -15.13
N ARG A 25 10.61 7.04 -14.64
CA ARG A 25 10.72 6.38 -13.33
C ARG A 25 10.26 7.33 -12.23
N GLY A 26 9.21 6.93 -11.52
CA GLY A 26 8.65 7.72 -10.41
C GLY A 26 7.60 8.74 -10.82
N ALA A 27 7.40 8.98 -12.12
CA ALA A 27 6.32 9.84 -12.62
C ALA A 27 4.95 9.17 -12.42
N TYR A 28 3.97 9.97 -12.01
CA TYR A 28 2.57 9.57 -11.98
C TYR A 28 1.91 9.93 -13.31
N PRO A 29 0.89 9.18 -13.77
CA PRO A 29 0.18 9.50 -15.00
C PRO A 29 -0.31 10.95 -15.08
N VAL A 30 -0.77 11.49 -13.96
CA VAL A 30 -1.27 12.87 -13.85
C VAL A 30 -0.21 13.92 -14.17
N ASP A 31 1.07 13.64 -13.89
CA ASP A 31 2.19 14.54 -14.20
C ASP A 31 2.34 14.74 -15.72
N GLU A 32 1.87 13.78 -16.51
CA GLU A 32 1.86 13.80 -17.98
C GLU A 32 0.46 14.15 -18.54
N GLY A 33 -0.46 14.62 -17.70
CA GLY A 33 -1.84 14.94 -18.10
C GLY A 33 -2.71 13.71 -18.41
N ILE A 34 -2.32 12.53 -17.94
CA ILE A 34 -3.03 11.28 -18.20
C ILE A 34 -3.86 10.89 -16.96
N LEU A 35 -5.16 10.71 -17.15
CA LEU A 35 -6.07 10.18 -16.15
C LEU A 35 -6.53 8.78 -16.57
N VAL A 36 -6.24 7.78 -15.73
CA VAL A 36 -6.73 6.41 -15.92
C VAL A 36 -7.84 6.16 -14.90
N MET A 37 -9.06 5.90 -15.37
CA MET A 37 -10.20 5.63 -14.50
C MET A 37 -10.69 4.19 -14.69
N ASN A 38 -11.04 3.54 -13.59
CA ASN A 38 -11.80 2.30 -13.65
C ASN A 38 -13.22 2.59 -14.17
N VAL A 39 -13.69 1.80 -15.13
CA VAL A 39 -15.06 1.89 -15.68
C VAL A 39 -16.11 1.87 -14.58
N GLN A 40 -15.90 1.09 -13.52
CA GLN A 40 -16.78 1.03 -12.37
C GLN A 40 -16.88 2.35 -11.60
N THR A 41 -15.78 3.10 -11.49
CA THR A 41 -15.79 4.44 -10.89
C THR A 41 -16.62 5.40 -11.73
N VAL A 42 -16.46 5.36 -13.05
CA VAL A 42 -17.26 6.19 -13.98
C VAL A 42 -18.75 5.85 -13.86
N TYR A 43 -19.09 4.55 -13.82
CA TYR A 43 -20.46 4.09 -13.61
C TYR A 43 -21.04 4.56 -12.27
N GLN A 44 -20.28 4.47 -11.18
CA GLN A 44 -20.75 4.92 -9.87
C GLN A 44 -20.98 6.44 -9.81
N ILE A 45 -20.10 7.23 -10.43
CA ILE A 45 -20.29 8.68 -10.57
C ILE A 45 -21.59 8.96 -11.33
N TYR A 46 -21.80 8.28 -12.46
CA TYR A 46 -23.04 8.42 -13.23
C TYR A 46 -24.28 8.05 -12.39
N SER A 47 -24.27 6.91 -11.72
CA SER A 47 -25.38 6.47 -10.86
C SER A 47 -25.68 7.43 -9.71
N LEU A 48 -24.67 8.10 -9.16
CA LEU A 48 -24.85 9.14 -8.14
C LEU A 48 -25.51 10.39 -8.73
N LEU A 49 -25.13 10.80 -9.95
CA LEU A 49 -25.71 11.97 -10.62
C LEU A 49 -27.16 11.75 -11.08
N THR A 50 -27.59 10.49 -11.24
CA THR A 50 -28.94 10.12 -11.67
C THR A 50 -29.81 9.56 -10.55
N ASP A 51 -29.41 9.69 -9.27
CA ASP A 51 -30.12 9.14 -8.10
C ASP A 51 -30.40 7.61 -8.17
N GLN A 52 -29.52 6.85 -8.84
CA GLN A 52 -29.59 5.40 -9.01
C GLN A 52 -28.47 4.66 -8.25
N TYR A 53 -27.90 5.26 -7.20
CA TYR A 53 -26.84 4.63 -6.44
C TYR A 53 -27.40 3.51 -5.53
N HIS A 54 -26.94 2.28 -5.74
CA HIS A 54 -27.49 1.08 -5.10
C HIS A 54 -26.57 0.44 -4.04
N ASN A 55 -25.66 1.21 -3.42
CA ASN A 55 -24.77 0.77 -2.33
C ASN A 55 -24.11 -0.61 -2.57
N GLY A 56 -23.62 -0.80 -3.79
CA GLY A 56 -23.02 -2.03 -4.25
C GLY A 56 -22.12 -1.77 -5.43
N ARG A 57 -21.59 -2.85 -5.99
CA ARG A 57 -20.48 -2.76 -6.92
C ARG A 57 -20.41 -4.00 -7.81
N PHE A 58 -19.90 -3.84 -9.02
CA PHE A 58 -19.52 -4.98 -9.86
C PHE A 58 -18.23 -5.63 -9.35
N VAL A 59 -18.21 -6.95 -9.30
CA VAL A 59 -17.09 -7.79 -8.86
C VAL A 59 -16.89 -8.91 -9.87
N THR A 60 -15.65 -9.25 -10.16
CA THR A 60 -15.34 -10.45 -10.96
C THR A 60 -15.36 -11.68 -10.05
N LEU A 61 -16.29 -12.60 -10.30
CA LEU A 61 -16.35 -13.90 -9.65
C LEU A 61 -15.77 -14.96 -10.59
N ALA A 62 -14.93 -15.85 -10.08
CA ALA A 62 -14.32 -16.91 -10.87
C ALA A 62 -14.46 -18.30 -10.24
N ASP A 63 -14.66 -19.30 -11.10
CA ASP A 63 -14.48 -20.72 -10.81
C ASP A 63 -13.11 -21.12 -11.37
N LEU A 64 -12.15 -21.35 -10.47
CA LEU A 64 -10.76 -21.66 -10.85
C LEU A 64 -10.63 -23.06 -11.44
N ASP A 65 -11.47 -24.01 -11.03
CA ASP A 65 -11.41 -25.40 -11.46
C ASP A 65 -11.94 -25.56 -12.88
N ARG A 66 -13.02 -24.82 -13.20
CA ARG A 66 -13.62 -24.81 -14.55
C ARG A 66 -12.98 -23.77 -15.47
N GLY A 67 -12.11 -22.90 -14.95
CA GLY A 67 -11.48 -21.82 -15.72
C GLY A 67 -12.50 -20.80 -16.25
N PHE A 68 -13.58 -20.57 -15.49
CA PHE A 68 -14.68 -19.71 -15.89
C PHE A 68 -14.77 -18.48 -14.98
N ALA A 69 -15.10 -17.31 -15.52
CA ALA A 69 -15.31 -16.11 -14.72
C ALA A 69 -16.48 -15.30 -15.28
N ARG A 70 -17.19 -14.61 -14.39
CA ARG A 70 -18.28 -13.69 -14.74
C ARG A 70 -18.27 -12.46 -13.84
N VAL A 71 -18.87 -11.38 -14.33
CA VAL A 71 -19.05 -10.16 -13.54
C VAL A 71 -20.41 -10.22 -12.86
N GLU A 72 -20.44 -9.97 -11.56
CA GLU A 72 -21.66 -9.92 -10.76
C GLU A 72 -21.78 -8.61 -10.01
N TYR A 73 -23.03 -8.17 -9.81
CA TYR A 73 -23.30 -7.07 -8.88
C TYR A 73 -23.47 -7.63 -7.47
N VAL A 74 -22.70 -7.08 -6.53
CA VAL A 74 -22.75 -7.44 -5.11
C VAL A 74 -23.02 -6.21 -4.26
N LYS A 75 -23.86 -6.37 -3.25
CA LYS A 75 -24.07 -5.37 -2.21
C LYS A 75 -22.97 -5.46 -1.17
N ARG A 76 -22.69 -4.33 -0.53
CA ARG A 76 -21.79 -4.27 0.62
C ARG A 76 -22.32 -5.16 1.74
N GLY A 77 -21.45 -5.97 2.33
CA GLY A 77 -21.81 -6.88 3.43
C GLY A 77 -22.32 -8.25 3.00
N GLU A 78 -22.55 -8.51 1.71
CA GLU A 78 -22.81 -9.89 1.24
C GLU A 78 -21.59 -10.78 1.56
N ASN A 79 -21.85 -11.97 2.10
CA ASN A 79 -20.82 -12.96 2.40
C ASN A 79 -20.19 -13.48 1.10
N ILE A 80 -18.86 -13.54 1.06
CA ILE A 80 -18.11 -13.91 -0.14
C ILE A 80 -18.32 -15.38 -0.49
N GLU A 81 -18.22 -16.27 0.49
CA GLU A 81 -18.34 -17.71 0.30
C GLU A 81 -19.75 -18.10 -0.16
N GLU A 82 -20.78 -17.58 0.52
CA GLU A 82 -22.19 -17.81 0.14
C GLU A 82 -22.46 -17.34 -1.28
N LYS A 83 -21.98 -16.13 -1.64
CA LYS A 83 -22.15 -15.60 -2.98
C LYS A 83 -21.43 -16.46 -4.02
N LEU A 84 -20.19 -16.88 -3.76
CA LEU A 84 -19.43 -17.74 -4.66
C LEU A 84 -20.12 -19.09 -4.86
N LYS A 85 -20.57 -19.73 -3.78
CA LYS A 85 -21.30 -21.02 -3.84
C LYS A 85 -22.64 -20.90 -4.57
N SER A 86 -23.36 -19.79 -4.42
CA SER A 86 -24.59 -19.55 -5.18
C SER A 86 -24.34 -19.34 -6.68
N CYS A 87 -23.20 -18.74 -7.04
CA CYS A 87 -22.85 -18.47 -8.43
C CYS A 87 -22.20 -19.68 -9.12
N PHE A 88 -21.42 -20.46 -8.36
CA PHE A 88 -20.66 -21.62 -8.79
C PHE A 88 -20.86 -22.76 -7.78
N PRO A 89 -21.97 -23.51 -7.86
CA PRO A 89 -22.19 -24.67 -7.01
C PRO A 89 -21.10 -25.73 -7.26
N GLN A 90 -20.41 -26.14 -6.21
CA GLN A 90 -19.35 -27.15 -6.24
C GLN A 90 -19.53 -28.13 -5.08
N ASP A 91 -19.19 -29.40 -5.31
CA ASP A 91 -19.17 -30.45 -4.29
C ASP A 91 -17.80 -30.48 -3.58
N GLY A 92 -17.78 -30.48 -2.24
CA GLY A 92 -16.57 -30.65 -1.42
C GLY A 92 -15.98 -29.36 -0.81
N ASP A 93 -14.78 -29.49 -0.22
CA ASP A 93 -14.06 -28.42 0.49
C ASP A 93 -13.32 -27.48 -0.49
N ALA A 94 -14.08 -26.71 -1.28
CA ALA A 94 -13.51 -25.69 -2.16
C ALA A 94 -12.98 -24.49 -1.36
N VAL A 95 -11.83 -23.96 -1.78
CA VAL A 95 -11.21 -22.79 -1.14
C VAL A 95 -11.73 -21.53 -1.81
N CYS A 96 -12.17 -20.56 -0.99
CA CYS A 96 -12.56 -19.25 -1.47
C CYS A 96 -11.36 -18.28 -1.43
N PHE A 97 -11.27 -17.41 -2.43
CA PHE A 97 -10.27 -16.37 -2.55
C PHE A 97 -10.95 -15.02 -2.74
N ALA A 98 -10.37 -13.95 -2.20
CA ALA A 98 -10.91 -12.60 -2.32
C ALA A 98 -9.79 -11.56 -2.44
N GLY A 99 -10.07 -10.41 -3.05
CA GLY A 99 -9.14 -9.27 -3.06
C GLY A 99 -9.57 -8.13 -3.99
N SER A 100 -8.78 -7.06 -4.05
CA SER A 100 -8.99 -5.97 -5.02
C SER A 100 -8.72 -6.40 -6.47
N GLY A 101 -8.04 -7.52 -6.67
CA GLY A 101 -7.85 -8.20 -7.95
C GLY A 101 -7.07 -9.49 -7.75
N ILE A 102 -6.85 -10.25 -8.83
CA ILE A 102 -6.09 -11.52 -8.77
C ILE A 102 -4.69 -11.36 -8.17
N MET A 103 -4.07 -10.19 -8.33
CA MET A 103 -2.72 -9.88 -7.82
C MET A 103 -2.67 -9.75 -6.30
N SER A 104 -3.74 -9.23 -5.69
CA SER A 104 -3.84 -9.01 -4.25
C SER A 104 -4.63 -10.11 -3.55
N ALA A 105 -5.10 -11.12 -4.28
CA ALA A 105 -6.01 -12.11 -3.73
C ALA A 105 -5.37 -12.91 -2.58
N HIS A 106 -6.14 -13.12 -1.52
CA HIS A 106 -5.86 -13.96 -0.36
C HIS A 106 -6.91 -15.07 -0.26
N ILE A 107 -6.64 -16.08 0.57
CA ILE A 107 -7.65 -17.06 0.96
C ILE A 107 -8.65 -16.33 1.83
N ALA A 108 -9.93 -16.33 1.43
CA ALA A 108 -10.97 -15.64 2.16
C ALA A 108 -11.14 -16.23 3.57
N GLU A 109 -11.31 -15.37 4.56
CA GLU A 109 -11.62 -15.81 5.92
C GLU A 109 -13.07 -16.29 6.02
N ASN A 110 -13.36 -17.13 7.02
CA ASN A 110 -14.74 -17.51 7.33
C ASN A 110 -15.54 -16.23 7.60
N ASP A 111 -16.71 -16.13 6.98
CA ASP A 111 -17.59 -14.97 7.10
C ASP A 111 -17.04 -13.63 6.55
N GLU A 112 -15.99 -13.66 5.73
CA GLU A 112 -15.51 -12.45 5.04
C GLU A 112 -16.60 -11.93 4.06
N CYS A 113 -16.89 -10.64 4.14
CA CYS A 113 -17.92 -9.98 3.32
C CYS A 113 -17.32 -9.06 2.25
N PHE A 114 -18.06 -8.88 1.16
CA PHE A 114 -17.71 -7.89 0.13
C PHE A 114 -17.68 -6.47 0.70
N SER A 115 -16.56 -5.79 0.45
CA SER A 115 -16.31 -4.41 0.87
C SER A 115 -15.80 -3.55 -0.30
N ASP A 116 -15.55 -2.26 -0.02
CA ASP A 116 -15.06 -1.29 -1.00
C ASP A 116 -13.64 -1.60 -1.51
N SER A 117 -12.95 -2.58 -0.93
CA SER A 117 -11.63 -3.05 -1.37
C SER A 117 -11.68 -4.37 -2.15
N ILE A 118 -12.80 -5.10 -2.15
CA ILE A 118 -12.93 -6.39 -2.85
C ILE A 118 -13.57 -6.16 -4.22
N SER A 119 -12.85 -6.54 -5.28
CA SER A 119 -13.32 -6.45 -6.68
C SER A 119 -13.10 -7.74 -7.47
N PHE A 120 -12.51 -8.74 -6.82
CA PHE A 120 -12.33 -10.08 -7.32
C PHE A 120 -12.61 -11.08 -6.19
N ALA A 121 -13.32 -12.15 -6.51
CA ALA A 121 -13.43 -13.32 -5.66
C ALA A 121 -13.44 -14.59 -6.52
N ALA A 122 -12.97 -15.70 -5.97
CA ALA A 122 -12.92 -16.95 -6.71
C ALA A 122 -13.12 -18.16 -5.81
N ILE A 123 -13.60 -19.25 -6.38
CA ILE A 123 -13.74 -20.55 -5.72
C ILE A 123 -13.05 -21.63 -6.54
N GLY A 124 -12.39 -22.56 -5.85
CA GLY A 124 -11.79 -23.75 -6.47
C GLY A 124 -10.69 -24.34 -5.62
N GLN A 125 -9.91 -25.25 -6.19
CA GLN A 125 -8.81 -25.89 -5.48
C GLN A 125 -7.60 -24.97 -5.35
N SER A 126 -6.98 -25.00 -4.17
CA SER A 126 -5.69 -24.35 -3.97
C SER A 126 -4.60 -25.11 -4.73
N ALA A 127 -3.87 -24.41 -5.60
CA ALA A 127 -2.71 -24.98 -6.26
C ALA A 127 -1.58 -25.24 -5.25
N ASN A 128 -1.15 -26.50 -5.11
CA ASN A 128 -0.02 -26.85 -4.25
C ASN A 128 1.30 -26.50 -4.95
N ILE A 129 1.76 -25.26 -4.77
CA ILE A 129 2.97 -24.73 -5.38
C ILE A 129 4.13 -24.77 -4.36
N SER A 130 5.06 -25.72 -4.53
CA SER A 130 6.27 -25.85 -3.68
C SER A 130 7.47 -25.07 -4.26
N ASN A 131 8.30 -24.51 -3.35
CA ASN A 131 9.57 -23.87 -3.70
C ASN A 131 10.79 -24.78 -3.50
N ASP A 132 10.59 -26.06 -3.15
CA ASP A 132 11.66 -26.94 -2.66
C ASP A 132 12.65 -27.35 -3.75
N ALA A 133 12.18 -27.47 -4.99
CA ALA A 133 13.04 -27.84 -6.11
C ALA A 133 14.00 -26.70 -6.48
N ALA A 134 15.25 -27.02 -6.83
CA ALA A 134 16.26 -26.04 -7.25
C ALA A 134 15.96 -25.37 -8.60
N CYS A 135 16.47 -24.16 -8.83
CA CYS A 135 16.24 -23.41 -10.07
C CYS A 135 17.01 -24.00 -11.25
N LYS A 136 16.28 -24.47 -12.26
CA LYS A 136 16.86 -24.96 -13.54
C LYS A 136 17.57 -23.87 -14.35
N GLY A 137 17.35 -22.59 -14.05
CA GLY A 137 18.05 -21.48 -14.71
C GLY A 137 17.62 -21.17 -16.15
N CYS A 138 16.45 -21.63 -16.60
CA CYS A 138 15.93 -21.43 -17.97
C CYS A 138 15.64 -19.95 -18.33
N GLY A 139 15.44 -19.08 -17.34
CA GLY A 139 15.24 -17.63 -17.55
C GLY A 139 13.89 -17.23 -18.15
N MET A 140 12.92 -18.15 -18.25
CA MET A 140 11.56 -17.85 -18.72
C MET A 140 10.90 -16.73 -17.91
N CYS A 141 11.02 -16.81 -16.58
CA CYS A 141 10.48 -15.82 -15.65
C CYS A 141 10.98 -14.38 -15.89
N SER A 142 12.23 -14.21 -16.34
CA SER A 142 12.80 -12.90 -16.67
C SER A 142 12.39 -12.44 -18.07
N ARG A 143 12.42 -13.35 -19.06
CA ARG A 143 12.03 -13.05 -20.45
C ARG A 143 10.56 -12.65 -20.58
N LYS A 144 9.70 -13.21 -19.73
CA LYS A 144 8.25 -12.93 -19.71
C LYS A 144 7.84 -11.95 -18.62
N CYS A 145 8.80 -11.33 -17.90
CA CYS A 145 8.46 -10.36 -16.87
C CYS A 145 7.96 -9.06 -17.53
N PRO A 146 6.70 -8.65 -17.28
CA PRO A 146 6.15 -7.43 -17.88
C PRO A 146 6.85 -6.17 -17.35
N ALA A 147 7.39 -6.22 -16.14
CA ALA A 147 8.14 -5.14 -15.51
C ALA A 147 9.67 -5.19 -15.80
N GLY A 148 10.14 -6.16 -16.60
CA GLY A 148 11.56 -6.26 -16.98
C GLY A 148 12.50 -6.71 -15.85
N VAL A 149 11.98 -7.25 -14.75
CA VAL A 149 12.79 -7.69 -13.60
C VAL A 149 13.62 -8.94 -13.94
N ASN A 150 14.89 -8.97 -13.54
CA ASN A 150 15.76 -10.13 -13.75
C ASN A 150 15.55 -11.23 -12.70
N VAL A 151 14.35 -11.81 -12.72
CA VAL A 151 13.89 -12.83 -11.77
C VAL A 151 14.88 -14.01 -11.65
N LYS A 152 15.48 -14.47 -12.76
CA LYS A 152 16.44 -15.59 -12.76
C LYS A 152 17.65 -15.29 -11.89
N LYS A 153 18.27 -14.10 -12.06
CA LYS A 153 19.44 -13.72 -11.26
C LYS A 153 19.06 -13.58 -9.78
N ILE A 154 17.88 -13.02 -9.50
CA ILE A 154 17.40 -12.85 -8.12
C ILE A 154 17.21 -14.22 -7.45
N VAL A 155 16.51 -15.14 -8.10
CA VAL A 155 16.28 -16.51 -7.58
C VAL A 155 17.61 -17.22 -7.34
N LYS A 156 18.52 -17.24 -8.34
CA LYS A 156 19.83 -17.90 -8.18
C LYS A 156 20.66 -17.31 -7.04
N ARG A 157 20.61 -15.99 -6.84
CA ARG A 157 21.34 -15.33 -5.75
C ARG A 157 20.73 -15.69 -4.39
N ARG A 158 19.41 -15.70 -4.27
CA ARG A 158 18.68 -16.04 -3.03
C ARG A 158 18.71 -17.53 -2.69
N GLU A 159 18.92 -18.41 -3.66
CA GLU A 159 19.17 -19.85 -3.42
C GLU A 159 20.53 -20.10 -2.76
N LYS A 160 21.55 -19.31 -3.12
CA LYS A 160 22.89 -19.40 -2.53
C LYS A 160 22.93 -18.74 -1.16
N ASP A 161 22.33 -17.56 -1.04
CA ASP A 161 22.26 -16.81 0.20
C ASP A 161 20.87 -16.18 0.33
N LYS A 162 20.07 -16.71 1.26
CA LYS A 162 18.71 -16.24 1.53
C LYS A 162 18.66 -14.76 1.92
N GLN A 163 19.76 -14.16 2.39
CA GLN A 163 19.85 -12.75 2.80
C GLN A 163 20.50 -11.83 1.76
N ALA A 164 20.99 -12.37 0.64
CA ALA A 164 21.72 -11.61 -0.37
C ALA A 164 21.00 -10.33 -0.78
N ASP A 165 21.74 -9.23 -0.90
CA ASP A 165 21.19 -8.00 -1.48
C ASP A 165 20.71 -8.27 -2.91
N ILE A 166 19.59 -7.68 -3.33
CA ILE A 166 19.00 -7.83 -4.68
C ILE A 166 18.67 -6.47 -5.31
N SER A 167 19.07 -5.38 -4.67
CA SER A 167 18.81 -4.01 -5.09
C SER A 167 19.35 -3.71 -6.50
N ASP A 168 20.51 -4.26 -6.85
CA ASP A 168 21.16 -4.14 -8.17
C ASP A 168 20.45 -4.91 -9.29
N LEU A 169 19.48 -5.78 -8.97
CA LEU A 169 18.79 -6.63 -9.95
C LEU A 169 17.41 -6.09 -10.35
N GLY A 170 17.06 -4.87 -9.92
CA GLY A 170 15.80 -4.22 -10.26
C GLY A 170 14.58 -4.85 -9.58
N ALA A 171 14.78 -5.48 -8.42
CA ALA A 171 13.70 -6.13 -7.66
C ALA A 171 12.59 -5.15 -7.27
N GLU A 172 12.93 -3.88 -7.07
CA GLU A 172 12.00 -2.78 -6.76
C GLU A 172 11.04 -2.43 -7.91
N ASN A 173 11.32 -2.88 -9.13
CA ASN A 173 10.44 -2.65 -10.27
C ASN A 173 9.31 -3.70 -10.34
N CYS A 174 9.32 -4.71 -9.45
CA CYS A 174 8.31 -5.76 -9.43
C CYS A 174 6.92 -5.18 -9.13
N ILE A 175 5.98 -5.37 -10.05
CA ILE A 175 4.57 -4.98 -9.87
C ILE A 175 3.74 -6.03 -9.10
N HIS A 176 4.37 -7.09 -8.58
CA HIS A 176 3.71 -8.18 -7.86
C HIS A 176 2.65 -8.97 -8.67
N CYS A 177 2.76 -9.02 -10.00
CA CYS A 177 1.80 -9.71 -10.86
C CYS A 177 1.88 -11.24 -10.84
N GLY A 178 2.96 -11.84 -10.33
CA GLY A 178 3.08 -13.30 -10.29
C GLY A 178 3.22 -14.00 -11.64
N SER A 179 3.28 -13.29 -12.78
CA SER A 179 3.49 -13.89 -14.11
C SER A 179 4.73 -14.78 -14.16
N CYS A 180 5.77 -14.44 -13.39
CA CYS A 180 6.97 -15.25 -13.28
C CYS A 180 6.74 -16.65 -12.70
N THR A 181 5.75 -16.82 -11.82
CA THR A 181 5.40 -18.12 -11.21
C THR A 181 4.73 -19.02 -12.23
N PHE A 182 3.87 -18.46 -13.09
CA PHE A 182 3.20 -19.20 -14.16
C PHE A 182 4.18 -19.87 -15.13
N PHE A 183 5.31 -19.21 -15.44
CA PHE A 183 6.33 -19.74 -16.36
C PHE A 183 7.48 -20.47 -15.65
N ALA A 184 7.48 -20.54 -14.33
CA ALA A 184 8.54 -21.18 -13.57
C ALA A 184 8.20 -22.65 -13.38
N GLU A 185 8.96 -23.55 -14.00
CA GLU A 185 8.91 -24.98 -13.66
C GLU A 185 10.05 -25.29 -12.67
N PRO A 186 9.76 -25.93 -11.51
CA PRO A 186 8.51 -26.56 -11.08
C PRO A 186 7.71 -25.76 -10.03
N GLY A 187 7.34 -24.50 -10.33
CA GLY A 187 6.48 -23.70 -9.45
C GLY A 187 7.21 -22.76 -8.49
N LYS A 188 8.39 -22.24 -8.84
CA LYS A 188 9.05 -21.25 -7.97
C LYS A 188 8.27 -19.95 -7.88
N THR A 189 7.82 -19.61 -6.68
CA THR A 189 7.11 -18.37 -6.38
C THR A 189 8.09 -17.27 -5.99
N PHE A 190 8.25 -16.27 -6.85
CA PHE A 190 9.04 -15.07 -6.54
C PHE A 190 8.42 -14.23 -5.40
N ARG A 191 7.10 -14.35 -5.18
CA ARG A 191 6.34 -13.60 -4.15
C ARG A 191 6.82 -13.91 -2.73
N SER A 192 7.28 -15.14 -2.44
CA SER A 192 7.86 -15.51 -1.13
C SER A 192 9.27 -14.95 -0.92
N ILE A 193 10.03 -14.75 -2.00
CA ILE A 193 11.41 -14.22 -2.00
C ILE A 193 11.42 -12.69 -1.85
N SER A 194 10.36 -11.99 -2.30
CA SER A 194 10.27 -10.52 -2.28
C SER A 194 9.61 -9.90 -1.05
N LYS A 195 9.24 -10.66 0.00
CA LYS A 195 8.61 -10.13 1.23
C LYS A 195 9.43 -9.04 1.97
N ARG A 196 10.62 -8.66 1.49
CA ARG A 196 11.47 -7.58 2.03
C ARG A 196 12.17 -6.76 0.94
N SER A 197 11.45 -6.07 0.07
CA SER A 197 12.09 -5.14 -0.88
C SER A 197 11.25 -3.91 -1.26
N LYS A 198 10.53 -3.32 -0.30
CA LYS A 198 9.96 -1.97 -0.44
C LYS A 198 10.58 -0.91 0.49
N TYR A 199 11.55 -1.29 1.34
CA TYR A 199 12.08 -0.42 2.42
C TYR A 199 13.60 -0.18 2.39
N ARG A 200 14.32 -0.54 1.32
CA ARG A 200 15.80 -0.43 1.30
C ARG A 200 16.36 0.82 0.59
N LYS A 201 15.53 1.59 -0.14
CA LYS A 201 15.98 2.82 -0.83
C LYS A 201 15.90 4.09 0.01
N GLU A 202 15.15 4.08 1.10
CA GLU A 202 14.97 5.23 2.00
C GLU A 202 16.16 5.40 2.98
N LEU A 203 17.00 4.36 3.12
CA LEU A 203 18.13 4.32 4.06
C LEU A 203 19.32 5.23 3.71
N ILE A 204 19.47 5.69 2.45
CA ILE A 204 20.68 6.40 2.00
C ILE A 204 20.55 7.94 2.08
N PHE A 205 19.32 8.48 2.13
CA PHE A 205 19.11 9.94 2.18
C PHE A 205 19.08 10.52 3.61
N MET A 206 18.78 9.68 4.63
CA MET A 206 18.55 10.12 6.02
C MET A 206 19.81 10.24 6.90
N GLU A 207 20.98 9.74 6.46
CA GLU A 207 22.23 9.78 7.25
C GLU A 207 22.73 11.20 7.58
N ARG A 208 22.16 12.26 6.97
CA ARG A 208 22.59 13.65 7.20
C ARG A 208 21.94 14.35 8.41
N ARG A 209 20.97 13.74 9.10
CA ARG A 209 20.25 14.41 10.22
C ARG A 209 20.37 13.78 11.60
N GLY A 210 20.92 12.58 11.75
CA GLY A 210 21.04 11.90 13.05
C GLY A 210 22.34 12.21 13.78
N ARG A 211 22.44 13.32 14.53
CA ARG A 211 23.64 13.60 15.35
C ARG A 211 23.59 13.00 16.76
N ASN A 212 22.47 12.42 17.21
CA ASN A 212 22.35 11.86 18.57
C ASN A 212 21.53 10.55 18.63
N THR A 213 21.97 9.61 19.47
CA THR A 213 21.36 8.30 19.74
C THR A 213 19.86 8.39 20.09
N LYS A 214 19.42 9.44 20.81
CA LYS A 214 17.99 9.65 21.13
C LYS A 214 17.11 9.74 19.86
N GLN A 215 17.58 10.45 18.83
CA GLN A 215 16.83 10.60 17.57
C GLN A 215 16.80 9.31 16.76
N LYS A 216 17.91 8.55 16.76
CA LYS A 216 17.98 7.25 16.08
C LYS A 216 17.00 6.25 16.69
N ILE A 217 16.88 6.25 18.02
CA ILE A 217 15.88 5.45 18.74
C ILE A 217 14.47 5.83 18.28
N MET A 218 14.12 7.13 18.29
CA MET A 218 12.79 7.57 17.85
C MET A 218 12.49 7.18 16.40
N GLN A 219 13.46 7.30 15.49
CA GLN A 219 13.29 6.95 14.07
C GLN A 219 13.04 5.45 13.86
N GLU A 220 13.86 4.59 14.46
CA GLU A 220 13.69 3.14 14.31
C GLU A 220 12.44 2.65 15.03
N SER A 221 12.11 3.21 16.19
CA SER A 221 10.85 2.95 16.88
C SER A 221 9.64 3.38 16.06
N MET A 222 9.65 4.56 15.46
CA MET A 222 8.58 5.05 14.58
C MET A 222 8.34 4.10 13.40
N LYS A 223 9.42 3.66 12.73
CA LYS A 223 9.33 2.66 11.65
C LYS A 223 8.66 1.38 12.14
N LEU A 224 9.14 0.81 13.24
CA LEU A 224 8.61 -0.44 13.80
C LEU A 224 7.14 -0.30 14.21
N PHE A 225 6.78 0.75 14.94
CA PHE A 225 5.41 0.99 15.37
C PHE A 225 4.46 1.24 14.18
N SER A 226 4.91 1.96 13.14
CA SER A 226 4.09 2.23 11.95
C SER A 226 3.81 1.00 11.08
N ILE A 227 4.55 -0.10 11.27
CA ILE A 227 4.40 -1.35 10.51
C ILE A 227 3.62 -2.39 11.32
N SER A 228 3.92 -2.50 12.61
CA SER A 228 3.43 -3.62 13.43
C SER A 228 2.53 -3.20 14.60
N GLY A 229 2.34 -1.89 14.79
CA GLY A 229 1.67 -1.34 15.97
C GLY A 229 2.58 -1.30 17.20
N PHE A 230 2.16 -0.55 18.21
CA PHE A 230 2.93 -0.30 19.42
C PHE A 230 3.09 -1.57 20.27
N ASP A 231 2.01 -2.32 20.50
CA ASP A 231 2.01 -3.47 21.42
C ASP A 231 2.97 -4.59 21.01
N THR A 232 3.00 -4.88 19.70
CA THR A 232 3.72 -6.04 19.14
C THR A 232 5.24 -5.84 19.11
N VAL A 233 5.70 -4.59 19.18
CA VAL A 233 7.11 -4.23 19.13
C VAL A 233 7.71 -4.31 20.53
N SER A 234 8.76 -5.14 20.68
CA SER A 234 9.48 -5.27 21.95
C SER A 234 10.62 -4.27 22.07
N ILE A 235 11.03 -3.93 23.31
CA ILE A 235 12.21 -3.08 23.57
C ILE A 235 13.47 -3.71 22.96
N ARG A 236 13.57 -5.04 22.99
CA ARG A 236 14.68 -5.77 22.35
C ARG A 236 14.70 -5.55 20.84
N THR A 237 13.55 -5.61 20.17
CA THR A 237 13.44 -5.35 18.72
C THR A 237 13.89 -3.93 18.38
N ILE A 238 13.54 -2.95 19.21
CA ILE A 238 14.00 -1.57 19.05
C ILE A 238 15.52 -1.47 19.22
N ALA A 239 16.08 -2.10 20.26
CA ALA A 239 17.51 -2.07 20.53
C ALA A 239 18.33 -2.67 19.38
N GLU A 240 17.88 -3.82 18.88
CA GLU A 240 18.45 -4.51 17.72
C GLU A 240 18.40 -3.64 16.45
N ALA A 241 17.27 -2.96 16.19
CA ALA A 241 17.12 -2.06 15.04
C ALA A 241 18.04 -0.83 15.12
N VAL A 242 18.22 -0.27 16.32
CA VAL A 242 19.10 0.88 16.55
C VAL A 242 20.58 0.49 16.54
N GLY A 243 20.89 -0.77 16.84
CA GLY A 243 22.25 -1.30 16.98
C GLY A 243 22.89 -1.01 18.34
N VAL A 244 22.08 -0.97 19.40
CA VAL A 244 22.54 -0.72 20.78
C VAL A 244 22.09 -1.85 21.72
N GLY A 245 22.74 -2.01 22.87
CA GLY A 245 22.28 -2.96 23.89
C GLY A 245 20.97 -2.52 24.54
N ASN A 246 20.16 -3.46 25.04
CA ASN A 246 18.87 -3.17 25.69
C ASN A 246 18.99 -2.13 26.82
N SER A 247 20.05 -2.20 27.62
CA SER A 247 20.32 -1.25 28.71
C SER A 247 20.67 0.17 28.23
N ALA A 248 21.14 0.32 26.99
CA ALA A 248 21.47 1.62 26.41
C ALA A 248 20.21 2.40 25.97
N LEU A 249 19.10 1.72 25.64
CA LEU A 249 17.82 2.40 25.40
C LEU A 249 17.32 3.11 26.66
N TYR A 250 17.44 2.44 27.82
CA TYR A 250 17.01 2.97 29.11
C TYR A 250 17.80 4.21 29.58
N LYS A 251 18.94 4.52 28.95
CA LYS A 251 19.66 5.78 29.18
C LYS A 251 18.98 6.99 28.53
N HIS A 252 18.13 6.76 27.53
CA HIS A 252 17.47 7.81 26.76
C HIS A 252 15.96 7.87 27.00
N PHE A 253 15.34 6.71 27.24
CA PHE A 253 13.91 6.58 27.49
C PHE A 253 13.66 5.52 28.57
N ARG A 254 12.94 5.88 29.62
CA ARG A 254 12.61 5.02 30.77
C ARG A 254 11.68 3.88 30.36
N SER A 255 10.89 4.04 29.30
CA SER A 255 9.97 3.00 28.83
C SER A 255 9.71 3.06 27.32
N LYS A 256 9.15 1.97 26.77
CA LYS A 256 8.65 1.93 25.38
C LYS A 256 7.56 2.98 25.14
N LYS A 257 6.71 3.22 26.15
CA LYS A 257 5.63 4.24 26.10
C LYS A 257 6.20 5.65 26.00
N GLU A 258 7.27 5.96 26.75
CA GLU A 258 7.94 7.26 26.64
C GLU A 258 8.52 7.51 25.24
N ILE A 259 9.00 6.47 24.55
CA ILE A 259 9.44 6.60 23.15
C ILE A 259 8.26 6.96 22.24
N LEU A 260 7.11 6.29 22.43
CA LEU A 260 5.88 6.57 21.66
C LEU A 260 5.41 8.01 21.92
N ASP A 261 5.37 8.44 23.18
CA ASP A 261 4.90 9.77 23.58
C ASP A 261 5.76 10.87 22.98
N GLU A 262 7.08 10.64 22.94
CA GLU A 262 8.00 11.57 22.30
C GLU A 262 7.84 11.61 20.79
N ILE A 263 7.61 10.46 20.15
CA ILE A 263 7.31 10.38 18.70
C ILE A 263 6.04 11.15 18.38
N VAL A 264 4.97 10.95 19.16
CA VAL A 264 3.69 11.63 18.98
C VAL A 264 3.85 13.12 19.16
N SER A 265 4.49 13.55 20.25
CA SER A 265 4.70 14.96 20.56
C SER A 265 5.49 15.67 19.46
N TYR A 266 6.62 15.09 19.04
CA TYR A 266 7.40 15.61 17.91
C TYR A 266 6.58 15.67 16.62
N SER A 267 5.79 14.63 16.32
CA SER A 267 5.00 14.57 15.09
C SER A 267 3.89 15.62 15.06
N VAL A 268 3.26 15.87 16.21
CA VAL A 268 2.25 16.92 16.38
C VAL A 268 2.88 18.30 16.16
N GLU A 269 4.01 18.58 16.78
CA GLU A 269 4.74 19.84 16.60
C GLU A 269 5.13 20.03 15.14
N TYR A 270 5.73 19.01 14.51
CA TYR A 270 6.14 19.04 13.11
C TYR A 270 4.96 19.32 12.17
N TYR A 271 3.81 18.70 12.41
CA TYR A 271 2.60 18.95 11.62
C TYR A 271 2.09 20.40 11.78
N LEU A 272 2.04 20.90 13.01
CA LEU A 272 1.55 22.25 13.30
C LEU A 272 2.46 23.33 12.73
N GLU A 273 3.78 23.14 12.78
CA GLU A 273 4.75 24.06 12.18
C GLU A 273 4.56 24.15 10.66
N MET A 274 4.42 23.01 9.99
CA MET A 274 4.17 22.97 8.55
C MET A 274 2.85 23.65 8.18
N GLY A 275 1.77 23.36 8.92
CA GLY A 275 0.47 24.01 8.70
C GLY A 275 0.52 25.54 8.87
N LYS A 276 1.21 26.03 9.91
CA LYS A 276 1.39 27.48 10.16
C LYS A 276 2.13 28.16 9.01
N GLN A 277 3.21 27.54 8.50
CA GLN A 277 3.99 28.11 7.40
C GLN A 277 3.15 28.24 6.12
N GLN A 278 2.28 27.27 5.84
CA GLN A 278 1.43 27.31 4.64
C GLN A 278 0.31 28.36 4.77
N MET A 279 -0.34 28.47 5.93
CA MET A 279 -1.44 29.44 6.12
C MET A 279 -0.97 30.90 6.10
N MET A 280 0.28 31.20 6.48
CA MET A 280 0.82 32.56 6.46
C MET A 280 1.06 33.13 5.05
N GLN A 281 1.01 32.31 4.01
CA GLN A 281 1.38 32.71 2.64
C GLN A 281 0.19 32.85 1.69
N ILE A 282 -1.04 32.78 2.18
CA ILE A 282 -2.23 32.75 1.31
C ILE A 282 -2.77 34.18 1.12
N HIS A 283 -2.47 34.78 -0.04
CA HIS A 283 -2.98 36.11 -0.41
C HIS A 283 -3.98 36.06 -1.58
N GLY A 284 -4.11 34.92 -2.26
CA GLY A 284 -5.06 34.69 -3.34
C GLY A 284 -5.22 33.21 -3.72
N LEU A 285 -5.96 32.95 -4.81
CA LEU A 285 -6.31 31.59 -5.26
C LEU A 285 -5.08 30.76 -5.66
N GLU A 286 -4.07 31.35 -6.29
CA GLU A 286 -2.83 30.67 -6.68
C GLU A 286 -2.02 30.23 -5.45
N ASP A 287 -1.93 31.08 -4.44
CA ASP A 287 -1.25 30.75 -3.17
C ASP A 287 -2.00 29.63 -2.42
N LEU A 288 -3.33 29.67 -2.44
CA LEU A 288 -4.17 28.62 -1.87
C LEU A 288 -3.93 27.28 -2.58
N GLN A 289 -3.91 27.27 -3.91
CA GLN A 289 -3.63 26.06 -4.68
C GLN A 289 -2.25 25.50 -4.32
N LYS A 290 -1.23 26.36 -4.25
CA LYS A 290 0.13 25.97 -3.88
C LYS A 290 0.21 25.43 -2.44
N ALA A 291 -0.47 26.08 -1.50
CA ALA A 291 -0.53 25.64 -0.10
C ALA A 291 -1.22 24.27 0.03
N CYS A 292 -2.33 24.05 -0.68
CA CYS A 292 -3.03 22.77 -0.72
C CYS A 292 -2.16 21.65 -1.28
N LEU A 293 -1.49 21.87 -2.42
CA LEU A 293 -0.59 20.88 -3.02
C LEU A 293 0.62 20.61 -2.12
N THR A 294 1.18 21.64 -1.46
CA THR A 294 2.30 21.46 -0.54
C THR A 294 1.91 20.68 0.70
N MET A 295 0.73 20.94 1.28
CA MET A 295 0.19 20.15 2.39
C MET A 295 -0.13 18.72 1.97
N PHE A 296 -0.66 18.52 0.77
CA PHE A 296 -0.92 17.19 0.23
C PHE A 296 0.38 16.40 0.07
N ASP A 297 1.41 17.00 -0.51
CA ASP A 297 2.73 16.39 -0.65
C ASP A 297 3.37 16.11 0.71
N PHE A 298 3.30 17.05 1.65
CA PHE A 298 3.75 16.83 3.01
C PHE A 298 3.06 15.63 3.65
N GLN A 299 1.74 15.50 3.54
CA GLN A 299 1.04 14.37 4.13
C GLN A 299 1.28 13.04 3.39
N THR A 300 1.54 13.05 2.09
CA THR A 300 1.59 11.82 1.28
C THR A 300 3.00 11.34 0.95
N LYS A 301 3.99 12.25 0.95
CA LYS A 301 5.37 11.97 0.53
C LYS A 301 6.39 12.16 1.66
N ASP A 302 6.13 12.99 2.68
CA ASP A 302 7.04 13.08 3.83
C ASP A 302 7.01 11.76 4.62
N GLU A 303 8.17 11.09 4.67
CA GLU A 303 8.29 9.75 5.25
C GLU A 303 7.86 9.72 6.72
N TRP A 304 8.21 10.76 7.50
CA TRP A 304 7.87 10.83 8.91
C TRP A 304 6.36 10.94 9.09
N MET A 305 5.71 11.83 8.33
CA MET A 305 4.26 12.00 8.39
C MET A 305 3.48 10.79 7.88
N VAL A 306 3.99 10.10 6.85
CA VAL A 306 3.40 8.85 6.37
C VAL A 306 3.45 7.78 7.44
N MET A 307 4.59 7.61 8.13
CA MET A 307 4.72 6.69 9.25
C MET A 307 3.81 7.10 10.42
N PHE A 308 3.73 8.38 10.73
CA PHE A 308 2.88 8.89 11.82
C PHE A 308 1.40 8.62 11.57
N ARG A 309 0.92 8.90 10.36
CA ARG A 309 -0.46 8.58 9.99
C ARG A 309 -0.73 7.08 10.10
N ARG A 310 0.19 6.23 9.62
CA ARG A 310 0.04 4.76 9.74
C ARG A 310 -0.05 4.32 11.20
N LEU A 311 0.85 4.84 12.05
CA LEU A 311 0.85 4.58 13.48
C LEU A 311 -0.51 4.92 14.10
N LEU A 312 -1.01 6.14 13.86
CA LEU A 312 -2.31 6.57 14.38
C LEU A 312 -3.47 5.72 13.85
N VAL A 313 -3.43 5.32 12.57
CA VAL A 313 -4.48 4.48 11.97
C VAL A 313 -4.52 3.08 12.61
N ILE A 314 -3.37 2.53 12.97
CA ILE A 314 -3.26 1.22 13.63
C ILE A 314 -3.72 1.33 15.09
N GLU A 315 -3.29 2.37 15.81
CA GLU A 315 -3.49 2.48 17.26
C GLU A 315 -4.85 3.07 17.66
N GLN A 316 -5.54 3.82 16.78
CA GLN A 316 -6.83 4.47 17.10
C GLN A 316 -7.93 3.51 17.61
N PHE A 317 -7.85 2.22 17.29
CA PHE A 317 -8.85 1.23 17.73
C PHE A 317 -8.56 0.65 19.11
N LYS A 318 -7.40 0.97 19.68
CA LYS A 318 -6.92 0.46 20.97
C LYS A 318 -6.68 1.56 21.99
N ASP A 319 -6.26 2.73 21.51
CA ASP A 319 -5.91 3.88 22.34
C ASP A 319 -6.80 5.09 21.98
N PRO A 320 -7.73 5.49 22.88
CA PRO A 320 -8.59 6.66 22.67
C PRO A 320 -7.82 7.97 22.45
N GLU A 321 -6.62 8.10 23.02
CA GLU A 321 -5.77 9.29 22.84
C GLU A 321 -5.26 9.35 21.38
N MET A 322 -4.81 8.23 20.83
CA MET A 322 -4.38 8.13 19.42
C MET A 322 -5.54 8.36 18.46
N ALA A 323 -6.74 7.88 18.80
CA ALA A 323 -7.96 8.15 18.04
C ALA A 323 -8.30 9.65 18.02
N ALA A 324 -8.20 10.32 19.16
CA ALA A 324 -8.42 11.76 19.28
C ALA A 324 -7.40 12.55 18.47
N ILE A 325 -6.12 12.16 18.50
CA ILE A 325 -5.06 12.78 17.70
C ILE A 325 -5.35 12.59 16.20
N TYR A 326 -5.66 11.36 15.76
CA TYR A 326 -5.99 11.10 14.36
C TYR A 326 -7.12 11.99 13.86
N ARG A 327 -8.24 12.01 14.59
CA ARG A 327 -9.41 12.83 14.24
C ARG A 327 -9.07 14.31 14.22
N LYS A 328 -8.37 14.81 15.24
CA LYS A 328 -7.99 16.21 15.34
C LYS A 328 -7.17 16.67 14.14
N PHE A 329 -6.14 15.92 13.75
CA PHE A 329 -5.17 16.37 12.75
C PHE A 329 -5.57 16.08 11.31
N PHE A 330 -6.26 14.96 11.06
CA PHE A 330 -6.61 14.54 9.69
C PHE A 330 -8.05 14.85 9.30
N ILE A 331 -8.91 15.24 10.25
CA ILE A 331 -10.32 15.57 9.98
C ILE A 331 -10.63 16.99 10.46
N ASP A 332 -10.58 17.24 11.77
CA ASP A 332 -11.14 18.47 12.34
C ASP A 332 -10.31 19.72 11.97
N LEU A 333 -8.98 19.65 12.09
CA LEU A 333 -8.09 20.78 11.83
C LEU A 333 -8.08 21.19 10.34
N PRO A 334 -7.99 20.28 9.35
CA PRO A 334 -8.14 20.62 7.94
C PRO A 334 -9.49 21.26 7.63
N LEU A 335 -10.60 20.69 8.13
CA LEU A 335 -11.94 21.22 7.89
C LEU A 335 -12.12 22.64 8.47
N ARG A 336 -11.65 22.86 9.71
CA ARG A 336 -11.72 24.18 10.35
C ARG A 336 -10.85 25.20 9.62
N SER A 337 -9.59 24.87 9.37
CA SER A 337 -8.64 25.79 8.72
C SER A 337 -9.08 26.19 7.31
N GLN A 338 -9.56 25.24 6.51
CA GLN A 338 -10.10 25.53 5.17
C GLN A 338 -11.40 26.32 5.25
N GLY A 339 -12.31 25.95 6.17
CA GLY A 339 -13.56 26.67 6.39
C GLY A 339 -13.33 28.13 6.79
N ASP A 340 -12.40 28.39 7.70
CA ASP A 340 -12.04 29.75 8.14
C ASP A 340 -11.41 30.55 7.00
N LEU A 341 -10.52 29.93 6.22
CA LEU A 341 -9.91 30.55 5.05
C LEU A 341 -10.96 30.94 3.99
N PHE A 342 -11.86 30.02 3.63
CA PHE A 342 -12.91 30.32 2.65
C PHE A 342 -13.86 31.42 3.14
N ARG A 343 -14.21 31.44 4.43
CA ARG A 343 -14.98 32.57 5.00
C ARG A 343 -14.24 33.89 4.85
N GLN A 344 -12.94 33.93 5.12
CA GLN A 344 -12.14 35.16 4.95
C GLN A 344 -12.06 35.60 3.48
N LEU A 345 -11.92 34.66 2.54
CA LEU A 345 -11.89 34.97 1.11
C LEU A 345 -13.25 35.51 0.63
N MET A 346 -14.37 34.90 1.03
CA MET A 346 -15.72 35.38 0.69
C MET A 346 -16.02 36.79 1.24
N ILE A 347 -15.44 37.17 2.38
CA ILE A 347 -15.59 38.53 2.94
C ILE A 347 -14.78 39.55 2.13
N LYS A 348 -13.66 39.15 1.53
CA LYS A 348 -12.75 40.05 0.80
C LYS A 348 -13.15 40.30 -0.66
N GLY A 349 -14.09 39.54 -1.22
CA GLY A 349 -14.57 39.66 -2.60
C GLY A 349 -13.87 38.68 -3.51
#